data_AF-A0A9Q8SMS3-F1
#
_entry.id   AF-A0A9Q8SMS3-F1
#
_cell.length_a   1.000
_cell.length_b   1.000
_cell.length_c   1.000
_cell.angle_alpha   90.00
_cell.angle_beta   90.00
_cell.angle_gamma   90.00
#
_symmetry.space_group_name_H-M   'P 1'
#
loop_
_entity.id
_entity.type
_entity.pdbx_description
1 polymer ?
#
loop_
_entity_poly.entity_id
_entity_poly.type
_entity_poly.pdbx_seq_one_letter_code
_entity_poly.pdbx_strand_id
1 'polypeptide(L)'
;MAASDDEDDYMNMTFDEPAASTKAKSQPETSLQRRQRLKREGEIRGRPKSKEELAAEEEAAREKALSRSLLETAAAKKSKGFAMMAKMGFKAGSALGAGAGATGGSGAGNDARTEPIAVEVKADRGGIGMESERKRKLREAAERIEEEVREGKRVRVDPLEYRDRVRMEREAARVQAQVFAAQRVSERMAEEKEGEEVAESLVVEGAAEDGTSHHDEGDGKKDKTTTKKTRAAGAASRPLKSINVLWRGLARHREEKERDRRMRYDLEQSLSRLPTYEDDDEDADDRTALGKKQVVYVTAEDLDEEDPELDEFNELEDAEKLRRLVEYLRREHRYCFWCKYTYPDDELEGCPGVTEEDHD
;
A
#
# COMPACT_ATOMS: atom_id res chain seq x y z
N MET A 1 84.91 7.28 7.45
CA MET A 1 84.05 6.15 7.87
C MET A 1 82.88 6.79 8.62
N ALA A 2 81.61 6.73 8.24
CA ALA A 2 80.87 5.99 7.22
C ALA A 2 79.57 6.79 6.93
N ALA A 3 78.91 6.47 5.81
CA ALA A 3 77.67 7.07 5.33
C ALA A 3 76.42 6.38 5.89
N SER A 4 75.32 7.14 6.00
CA SER A 4 73.90 6.72 5.90
C SER A 4 73.07 8.01 6.07
N ASP A 5 72.63 8.69 5.02
CA ASP A 5 71.44 8.35 4.21
C ASP A 5 70.21 8.14 5.10
N ASP A 6 69.46 9.23 5.31
CA ASP A 6 68.05 9.18 5.68
C ASP A 6 67.33 10.05 4.65
N GLU A 7 66.86 9.34 3.64
CA GLU A 7 66.06 9.78 2.51
C GLU A 7 64.82 10.53 3.02
N ASP A 8 64.54 11.67 2.39
CA ASP A 8 63.29 12.40 2.56
C ASP A 8 62.10 11.42 2.54
N ASP A 9 61.29 11.49 3.60
CA ASP A 9 60.07 10.74 3.87
C ASP A 9 59.03 10.93 2.75
N TYR A 10 59.30 10.32 1.60
CA TYR A 10 58.57 10.36 0.33
C TYR A 10 57.22 9.62 0.40
N MET A 11 56.75 9.31 1.61
CA MET A 11 55.42 8.75 1.85
C MET A 11 54.65 9.48 2.96
N ASN A 12 55.18 10.57 3.53
CA ASN A 12 54.50 11.32 4.56
C ASN A 12 54.02 12.69 4.06
N MET A 13 53.13 12.67 3.07
CA MET A 13 52.20 13.77 2.84
C MET A 13 51.12 13.70 3.92
N THR A 14 51.43 14.16 5.14
CA THR A 14 50.38 14.51 6.09
C THR A 14 49.58 15.66 5.48
N PHE A 15 48.38 15.35 4.97
CA PHE A 15 47.38 16.37 4.76
C PHE A 15 47.08 16.96 6.14
N ASP A 16 47.55 18.18 6.40
CA ASP A 16 47.06 18.96 7.53
C ASP A 16 45.54 19.04 7.38
N GLU A 17 44.83 18.25 8.18
CA GLU A 17 43.41 18.40 8.38
C GLU A 17 43.25 19.84 8.90
N PRO A 18 42.66 20.77 8.11
CA PRO A 18 42.69 22.16 8.52
C PRO A 18 41.92 22.24 9.82
N ALA A 19 42.65 22.49 10.91
CA ALA A 19 42.11 22.66 12.25
C ALA A 19 40.83 23.46 12.12
N ALA A 20 39.72 22.87 12.57
CA ALA A 20 38.36 23.38 12.45
C ALA A 20 38.29 24.82 12.99
N SER A 21 38.71 25.76 12.15
CA SER A 21 38.76 27.15 12.47
C SER A 21 37.32 27.61 12.43
N THR A 22 36.97 28.44 13.40
CA THR A 22 35.67 29.09 13.60
C THR A 22 35.15 29.91 12.41
N LYS A 23 35.79 29.81 11.24
CA LYS A 23 35.41 30.33 9.92
C LYS A 23 34.61 29.33 9.05
N ALA A 24 34.34 28.10 9.50
CA ALA A 24 33.56 27.12 8.73
C ALA A 24 32.08 27.52 8.47
N LYS A 25 31.55 28.56 9.16
CA LYS A 25 30.18 29.07 8.96
C LYS A 25 30.03 30.09 7.82
N SER A 26 31.13 30.59 7.23
CA SER A 26 31.08 31.67 6.23
C SER A 26 31.60 31.26 4.84
N GLN A 27 31.95 29.99 4.64
CA GLN A 27 32.27 29.52 3.30
C GLN A 27 30.96 29.31 2.53
N PRO A 28 30.80 29.86 1.31
CA PRO A 28 29.61 29.64 0.51
C PRO A 28 29.45 28.14 0.28
N GLU A 29 28.27 27.61 0.64
CA GLU A 29 27.97 26.19 0.46
C GLU A 29 28.31 25.75 -0.95
N THR A 30 29.02 24.63 -1.06
CA THR A 30 29.32 24.05 -2.36
C THR A 30 28.00 23.72 -3.06
N SER A 31 27.97 23.79 -4.39
CA SER A 31 26.76 23.54 -5.19
C SER A 31 26.12 22.18 -4.88
N LEU A 32 26.95 21.18 -4.54
CA LEU A 32 26.51 19.85 -4.11
C LEU A 32 25.82 19.86 -2.74
N GLN A 33 26.36 20.59 -1.75
CA GLN A 33 25.76 20.72 -0.42
C GLN A 33 24.42 21.49 -0.49
N ARG A 34 24.36 22.56 -1.28
CA ARG A 34 23.12 23.31 -1.51
C ARG A 34 22.04 22.42 -2.15
N ARG A 35 22.40 21.60 -3.14
CA ARG A 35 21.47 20.66 -3.80
C ARG A 35 20.95 19.60 -2.83
N GLN A 36 21.81 19.08 -1.95
CA GLN A 36 21.41 18.11 -0.92
C GLN A 36 20.48 18.74 0.13
N ARG A 37 20.72 19.99 0.55
CA ARG A 37 19.82 20.69 1.48
C ARG A 37 18.45 20.92 0.88
N LEU A 38 18.38 21.45 -0.34
CA LEU A 38 17.10 21.66 -1.05
C LEU A 38 16.34 20.35 -1.26
N LYS A 39 17.05 19.23 -1.54
CA LYS A 39 16.43 17.91 -1.65
C LYS A 39 15.84 17.44 -0.32
N ARG A 40 16.57 17.60 0.80
CA ARG A 40 16.08 17.27 2.14
C ARG A 40 14.92 18.16 2.59
N GLU A 41 15.00 19.47 2.34
CA GLU A 41 13.91 20.42 2.59
C GLU A 41 12.67 20.10 1.73
N GLY A 42 12.87 19.67 0.48
CA GLY A 42 11.83 19.20 -0.42
C GLY A 42 11.18 17.90 0.05
N GLU A 43 11.97 16.93 0.55
CA GLU A 43 11.47 15.69 1.14
C GLU A 43 10.66 15.96 2.42
N ILE A 44 11.11 16.88 3.27
CA ILE A 44 10.39 17.29 4.49
C ILE A 44 9.10 18.05 4.16
N ARG A 45 9.10 18.92 3.14
CA ARG A 45 7.92 19.68 2.71
C ARG A 45 6.93 18.83 1.90
N GLY A 46 7.43 17.87 1.13
CA GLY A 46 6.65 16.98 0.28
C GLY A 46 6.01 15.82 1.04
N ARG A 47 6.54 15.48 2.23
CA ARG A 47 5.92 14.49 3.09
C ARG A 47 4.65 15.08 3.75
N PRO A 48 3.47 14.51 3.52
CA PRO A 48 2.28 14.89 4.27
C PRO A 48 2.50 14.51 5.75
N LYS A 49 2.20 15.45 6.65
CA LYS A 49 2.29 15.21 8.09
C LYS A 49 1.33 14.09 8.46
N SER A 50 1.78 13.19 9.34
CA SER A 50 0.91 12.12 9.82
C SER A 50 -0.22 12.69 10.70
N LYS A 51 -1.29 11.90 10.89
CA LYS A 51 -2.41 12.29 11.77
C LYS A 51 -1.95 12.57 13.21
N GLU A 52 -0.93 11.84 13.67
CA GLU A 52 -0.33 12.00 15.00
C GLU A 52 0.49 13.28 15.10
N GLU A 53 1.26 13.62 14.05
CA GLU A 53 2.04 14.86 13.99
C GLU A 53 1.13 16.10 13.96
N LEU A 54 0.01 16.05 13.24
CA LEU A 54 -0.98 17.12 13.23
C LEU A 54 -1.64 17.31 14.59
N ALA A 55 -2.01 16.21 15.26
CA ALA A 55 -2.58 16.28 16.61
C ALA A 55 -1.60 16.88 17.61
N ALA A 56 -0.32 16.49 17.57
CA ALA A 56 0.71 17.05 18.44
C ALA A 56 0.97 18.54 18.18
N GLU A 57 0.91 18.98 16.92
CA GLU A 57 1.01 20.40 16.56
C GLU A 57 -0.19 21.21 17.05
N GLU A 58 -1.40 20.65 16.96
CA GLU A 58 -2.62 21.26 17.51
C GLU A 58 -2.58 21.35 19.04
N GLU A 59 -2.13 20.30 19.73
CA GLU A 59 -1.93 20.29 21.18
C GLU A 59 -0.90 21.33 21.59
N ALA A 60 0.26 21.37 20.93
CA ALA A 60 1.27 22.38 21.19
C ALA A 60 0.76 23.80 20.89
N ALA A 61 -0.09 23.98 19.88
CA ALA A 61 -0.72 25.28 19.60
C ALA A 61 -1.73 25.66 20.69
N ARG A 62 -2.53 24.70 21.18
CA ARG A 62 -3.46 24.89 22.30
C ARG A 62 -2.72 25.22 23.59
N GLU A 63 -1.66 24.48 23.93
CA GLU A 63 -0.83 24.75 25.11
C GLU A 63 -0.13 26.11 25.01
N LYS A 64 0.41 26.46 23.83
CA LYS A 64 0.97 27.80 23.58
C LYS A 64 -0.10 28.90 23.62
N ALA A 65 -1.36 28.59 23.35
CA ALA A 65 -2.46 29.56 23.47
C ALA A 65 -2.93 29.70 24.93
N LEU A 66 -3.00 28.60 25.67
CA LEU A 66 -3.37 28.58 27.10
C LEU A 66 -2.27 29.20 27.97
N SER A 67 -1.00 28.95 27.65
CA SER A 67 0.15 29.53 28.36
C SER A 67 0.39 31.01 28.04
N ARG A 68 -0.09 31.50 26.88
CA ARG A 68 -0.02 32.93 26.56
C ARG A 68 -1.13 33.65 27.31
N SER A 69 -0.75 34.39 28.34
CA SER A 69 -1.68 35.21 29.11
C SER A 69 -2.49 36.11 28.17
N LEU A 70 -3.82 35.98 28.18
CA LEU A 70 -4.68 36.76 27.29
C LEU A 70 -4.50 38.27 27.50
N LEU A 71 -4.12 38.70 28.71
CA LEU A 71 -3.94 40.09 29.12
C LEU A 71 -2.73 40.80 28.49
N GLU A 72 -1.70 40.07 28.06
CA GLU A 72 -0.49 40.66 27.44
C GLU A 72 -0.63 40.85 25.92
N THR A 73 -1.63 40.22 25.30
CA THR A 73 -1.87 40.32 23.87
C THR A 73 -2.32 41.74 23.47
N ALA A 74 -1.88 42.22 22.30
CA ALA A 74 -2.29 43.52 21.76
C ALA A 74 -3.82 43.63 21.57
N ALA A 75 -4.50 42.49 21.38
CA ALA A 75 -5.96 42.40 21.31
C ALA A 75 -6.64 42.68 22.67
N ALA A 76 -6.06 42.24 23.80
CA ALA A 76 -6.63 42.51 25.12
C ALA A 76 -6.52 43.98 25.54
N LYS A 77 -5.43 44.67 25.17
CA LYS A 77 -5.30 46.13 25.35
C LYS A 77 -6.34 46.92 24.55
N LYS A 78 -6.86 46.34 23.47
CA LYS A 78 -7.94 46.91 22.64
C LYS A 78 -9.34 46.44 23.06
N SER A 79 -9.45 45.51 24.02
CA SER A 79 -10.74 45.03 24.49
C SER A 79 -11.43 46.10 25.33
N LYS A 80 -12.69 46.39 25.00
CA LYS A 80 -13.52 47.39 25.70
C LYS A 80 -13.67 47.05 27.19
N GLY A 81 -13.71 45.76 27.52
CA GLY A 81 -13.81 45.26 28.89
C GLY A 81 -12.56 45.59 29.74
N PHE A 82 -11.35 45.35 29.22
CA PHE A 82 -10.12 45.73 29.91
C PHE A 82 -10.01 47.25 30.08
N ALA A 83 -10.42 48.03 29.08
CA ALA A 83 -10.45 49.48 29.16
C ALA A 83 -11.46 50.02 30.21
N MET A 84 -12.60 49.35 30.41
CA MET A 84 -13.54 49.69 31.49
C MET A 84 -13.01 49.29 32.87
N MET A 85 -12.40 48.10 32.99
CA MET A 85 -11.81 47.64 34.26
C MET A 85 -10.64 48.51 34.70
N ALA A 86 -9.75 48.91 33.77
CA ALA A 86 -8.66 49.83 34.05
C ALA A 86 -9.16 51.20 34.54
N LYS A 87 -10.27 51.70 33.98
CA LYS A 87 -10.93 52.94 34.45
C LYS A 87 -11.55 52.81 35.84
N MET A 88 -11.91 51.60 36.27
CA MET A 88 -12.41 51.30 37.62
C MET A 88 -11.28 50.97 38.62
N GLY A 89 -10.02 51.15 38.23
CA GLY A 89 -8.86 50.97 39.12
C GLY A 89 -8.21 49.59 39.08
N PHE A 90 -8.60 48.70 38.15
CA PHE A 90 -7.95 47.41 37.96
C PHE A 90 -6.56 47.57 37.34
N LYS A 91 -5.54 46.99 37.99
CA LYS A 91 -4.17 46.90 37.45
C LYS A 91 -3.94 45.48 36.96
N ALA A 92 -3.37 45.32 35.76
CA ALA A 92 -3.04 44.01 35.21
C ALA A 92 -2.13 43.24 36.20
N GLY A 93 -2.58 42.06 36.64
CA GLY A 93 -1.89 41.24 37.65
C GLY A 93 -2.34 41.43 39.10
N SER A 94 -3.24 42.38 39.40
CA SER A 94 -3.85 42.53 40.74
C SER A 94 -5.13 41.73 40.83
N ALA A 95 -5.36 41.05 41.95
CA ALA A 95 -6.66 40.47 42.23
C ALA A 95 -7.70 41.57 42.52
N LEU A 96 -8.97 41.30 42.21
CA LEU A 96 -10.09 42.20 42.44
C LEU A 96 -10.59 42.05 43.90
N GLY A 97 -10.85 43.17 44.57
CA GLY A 97 -11.44 43.18 45.92
C GLY A 97 -10.80 44.19 46.87
N ALA A 98 -11.49 44.49 47.98
CA ALA A 98 -11.10 45.51 48.96
C ALA A 98 -9.79 45.22 49.72
N GLY A 99 -9.24 44.01 49.61
CA GLY A 99 -8.01 43.59 50.30
C GLY A 99 -6.70 43.89 49.55
N ALA A 100 -6.73 44.28 48.28
CA ALA A 100 -5.51 44.45 47.48
C ALA A 100 -4.83 45.83 47.61
N GLY A 101 -5.48 46.80 48.26
CA GLY A 101 -4.96 48.18 48.34
C GLY A 101 -5.36 49.00 49.57
N ALA A 102 -6.10 48.43 50.52
CA ALA A 102 -6.50 49.12 51.75
C ALA A 102 -5.93 48.41 52.98
N THR A 103 -4.93 49.04 53.59
CA THR A 103 -4.48 48.74 54.95
C THR A 103 -5.63 49.01 55.92
N GLY A 104 -6.45 48.01 56.24
CA GLY A 104 -7.49 48.16 57.27
C GLY A 104 -8.76 47.33 57.03
N GLY A 105 -8.63 46.01 56.91
CA GLY A 105 -9.78 45.12 56.83
C GLY A 105 -9.38 43.67 57.12
N SER A 106 -9.37 43.30 58.40
CA SER A 106 -9.14 41.94 58.88
C SER A 106 -10.29 41.02 58.44
N GLY A 107 -10.04 40.09 57.52
CA GLY A 107 -10.99 39.02 57.23
C GLY A 107 -10.73 38.16 55.99
N ALA A 108 -9.90 38.59 55.05
CA ALA A 108 -9.46 37.76 53.92
C ALA A 108 -8.10 38.28 53.43
N GLY A 109 -7.01 37.77 54.00
CA GLY A 109 -5.66 38.11 53.53
C GLY A 109 -5.45 37.58 52.12
N ASN A 110 -4.90 38.42 51.24
CA ASN A 110 -4.17 38.17 49.97
C ASN A 110 -4.53 37.01 49.00
N ASP A 111 -5.52 36.15 49.27
CA ASP A 111 -5.87 34.94 48.50
C ASP A 111 -7.04 35.20 47.55
N ALA A 112 -7.16 36.41 47.02
CA ALA A 112 -8.12 36.69 45.97
C ALA A 112 -7.59 36.06 44.66
N ARG A 113 -8.35 35.12 44.10
CA ARG A 113 -7.94 34.37 42.90
C ARG A 113 -7.78 35.31 41.72
N THR A 114 -6.60 35.28 41.11
CA THR A 114 -6.28 35.98 39.86
C THR A 114 -6.80 35.25 38.63
N GLU A 115 -7.06 33.95 38.77
CA GLU A 115 -7.58 33.08 37.71
C GLU A 115 -9.05 32.71 37.99
N PRO A 116 -9.90 32.66 36.96
CA PRO A 116 -11.28 32.20 37.11
C PRO A 116 -11.32 30.75 37.58
N ILE A 117 -12.37 30.41 38.33
CA ILE A 117 -12.59 29.04 38.81
C ILE A 117 -12.77 28.11 37.60
N ALA A 118 -11.90 27.11 37.47
CA ALA A 118 -12.05 26.06 36.48
C ALA A 118 -13.29 25.21 36.82
N VAL A 119 -14.28 25.22 35.93
CA VAL A 119 -15.48 24.39 36.06
C VAL A 119 -15.23 23.11 35.27
N GLU A 120 -15.16 21.98 35.97
CA GLU A 120 -15.15 20.67 35.35
C GLU A 120 -16.58 20.34 34.90
N VAL A 121 -16.88 20.63 33.63
CA VAL A 121 -18.16 20.28 33.03
C VAL A 121 -18.15 18.79 32.74
N LYS A 122 -18.84 18.03 33.59
CA LYS A 122 -19.04 16.59 33.40
C LYS A 122 -19.92 16.35 32.17
N ALA A 123 -19.31 15.78 31.13
CA ALA A 123 -20.01 15.44 29.88
C ALA A 123 -20.83 14.14 29.97
N ASP A 124 -20.64 13.37 31.05
CA ASP A 124 -21.28 12.08 31.24
C ASP A 124 -22.49 12.16 32.18
N ARG A 125 -23.55 11.41 31.89
CA ARG A 125 -24.69 11.18 32.83
C ARG A 125 -24.35 10.20 33.97
N GLY A 126 -23.06 9.95 34.22
CA GLY A 126 -22.60 9.02 35.24
C GLY A 126 -22.68 9.62 36.65
N GLY A 127 -22.89 8.77 37.67
CA GLY A 127 -22.90 9.21 39.07
C GLY A 127 -21.62 9.95 39.47
N ILE A 128 -21.76 10.96 40.34
CA ILE A 128 -20.63 11.68 40.96
C ILE A 128 -19.87 10.65 41.84
N GLY A 129 -18.58 10.44 41.55
CA GLY A 129 -17.74 9.44 42.24
C GLY A 129 -17.40 8.18 41.43
N MET A 130 -18.08 7.92 40.30
CA MET A 130 -17.71 6.81 39.40
C MET A 130 -16.48 7.13 38.54
N GLU A 131 -16.15 8.40 38.35
CA GLU A 131 -15.02 8.83 37.52
C GLU A 131 -13.66 8.46 38.12
N SER A 132 -13.52 8.45 39.45
CA SER A 132 -12.28 7.99 40.11
C SER A 132 -12.10 6.49 39.98
N GLU A 133 -13.18 5.70 40.08
CA GLU A 133 -13.14 4.26 39.87
C GLU A 133 -12.93 3.87 38.40
N ARG A 134 -13.58 4.59 37.47
CA ARG A 134 -13.34 4.42 36.02
C ARG A 134 -11.91 4.76 35.67
N LYS A 135 -11.36 5.85 36.23
CA LYS A 135 -9.96 6.25 36.03
C LYS A 135 -8.98 5.22 36.61
N ARG A 136 -9.30 4.58 37.75
CA ARG A 136 -8.52 3.46 38.31
C ARG A 136 -8.56 2.23 37.39
N LYS A 137 -9.75 1.83 36.94
CA LYS A 137 -9.92 0.68 36.01
C LYS A 137 -9.27 0.92 34.65
N LEU A 138 -9.34 2.14 34.13
CA LEU A 138 -8.68 2.51 32.87
C LEU A 138 -7.16 2.52 33.01
N ARG A 139 -6.62 2.94 34.16
CA ARG A 139 -5.19 2.85 34.44
C ARG A 139 -4.72 1.39 34.56
N GLU A 140 -5.48 0.55 35.25
CA GLU A 140 -5.20 -0.89 35.36
C GLU A 140 -5.27 -1.61 34.00
N ALA A 141 -6.26 -1.24 33.16
CA ALA A 141 -6.35 -1.75 31.79
C ALA A 141 -5.21 -1.23 30.89
N ALA A 142 -4.80 0.03 31.04
CA ALA A 142 -3.65 0.59 30.33
C ALA A 142 -2.35 -0.07 30.78
N GLU A 143 -2.16 -0.33 32.08
CA GLU A 143 -1.02 -1.05 32.63
C GLU A 143 -0.97 -2.50 32.11
N ARG A 144 -2.12 -3.17 31.97
CA ARG A 144 -2.20 -4.51 31.36
C ARG A 144 -1.84 -4.50 29.86
N ILE A 145 -2.34 -3.52 29.11
CA ILE A 145 -1.97 -3.37 27.69
C ILE A 145 -0.49 -2.99 27.58
N GLU A 146 0.02 -2.13 28.47
CA GLU A 146 1.45 -1.78 28.52
C GLU A 146 2.32 -2.97 28.92
N GLU A 147 1.84 -3.87 29.78
CA GLU A 147 2.51 -5.12 30.15
C GLU A 147 2.54 -6.10 28.98
N GLU A 148 1.41 -6.36 28.32
CA GLU A 148 1.33 -7.16 27.08
C GLU A 148 2.20 -6.57 25.95
N VAL A 149 2.23 -5.24 25.85
CA VAL A 149 3.08 -4.50 24.90
C VAL A 149 4.54 -4.49 25.33
N ARG A 150 4.89 -4.55 26.61
CA ARG A 150 6.27 -4.62 27.11
C ARG A 150 6.85 -6.02 26.99
N GLU A 151 6.02 -7.03 27.20
CA GLU A 151 6.28 -8.43 26.93
C GLU A 151 6.43 -8.65 25.41
N GLY A 152 5.59 -8.02 24.58
CA GLY A 152 5.72 -8.04 23.12
C GLY A 152 6.85 -7.16 22.54
N LYS A 153 7.20 -6.02 23.16
CA LYS A 153 8.22 -5.07 22.66
C LYS A 153 9.64 -5.36 23.13
N ARG A 154 9.87 -6.51 23.76
CA ARG A 154 11.23 -7.02 23.98
C ARG A 154 11.41 -8.41 23.40
N VAL A 155 10.75 -8.71 22.28
CA VAL A 155 11.35 -9.61 21.30
C VAL A 155 12.55 -8.85 20.74
N ARG A 156 13.71 -9.04 21.38
CA ARG A 156 15.00 -8.58 20.88
C ARG A 156 15.21 -9.35 19.59
N VAL A 157 14.72 -8.81 18.46
CA VAL A 157 14.84 -9.44 17.13
C VAL A 157 16.30 -9.81 16.97
N ASP A 158 16.59 -11.09 17.12
CA ASP A 158 17.95 -11.58 17.03
C ASP A 158 18.38 -11.36 15.57
N PRO A 159 19.57 -10.79 15.29
CA PRO A 159 20.08 -10.73 13.93
C PRO A 159 20.00 -12.07 13.18
N LEU A 160 19.99 -13.21 13.87
CA LEU A 160 19.74 -14.52 13.27
C LEU A 160 18.27 -14.74 12.87
N GLU A 161 17.31 -14.41 13.73
CA GLU A 161 15.87 -14.50 13.41
C GLU A 161 15.49 -13.64 12.19
N TYR A 162 16.07 -12.44 12.07
CA TYR A 162 15.86 -11.61 10.89
C TYR A 162 16.38 -12.28 9.62
N ARG A 163 17.54 -12.93 9.67
CA ARG A 163 18.13 -13.65 8.52
C ARG A 163 17.28 -14.86 8.15
N ASP A 164 16.82 -15.62 9.14
CA ASP A 164 15.98 -16.79 8.93
C ASP A 164 14.62 -16.38 8.36
N ARG A 165 14.01 -15.31 8.86
CA ARG A 165 12.75 -14.79 8.29
C ARG A 165 12.91 -14.36 6.83
N VAL A 166 13.98 -13.62 6.51
CA VAL A 166 14.24 -13.20 5.12
C VAL A 166 14.55 -14.41 4.23
N ARG A 167 15.23 -15.43 4.76
CA ARG A 167 15.47 -16.69 4.04
C ARG A 167 14.16 -17.40 3.73
N MET A 168 13.30 -17.60 4.73
CA MET A 168 11.99 -18.23 4.56
C MET A 168 11.09 -17.45 3.60
N GLU A 169 11.07 -16.12 3.69
CA GLU A 169 10.31 -15.26 2.78
C GLU A 169 10.81 -15.40 1.32
N ARG A 170 12.12 -15.48 1.11
CA ARG A 170 12.71 -15.69 -0.22
C ARG A 170 12.43 -17.10 -0.75
N GLU A 171 12.53 -18.12 0.10
CA GLU A 171 12.21 -19.50 -0.27
C GLU A 171 10.72 -19.61 -0.64
N ALA A 172 9.81 -19.06 0.16
CA ALA A 172 8.39 -18.99 -0.16
C ALA A 172 8.12 -18.22 -1.47
N ALA A 173 8.72 -17.04 -1.66
CA ALA A 173 8.56 -16.27 -2.89
C ALA A 173 9.12 -17.00 -4.13
N ARG A 174 10.20 -17.77 -3.98
CA ARG A 174 10.75 -18.62 -5.05
C ARG A 174 9.78 -19.74 -5.41
N VAL A 175 9.23 -20.44 -4.43
CA VAL A 175 8.25 -21.51 -4.64
C VAL A 175 6.97 -20.94 -5.29
N GLN A 176 6.48 -19.79 -4.82
CA GLN A 176 5.34 -19.09 -5.46
C GLN A 176 5.60 -18.72 -6.91
N ALA A 177 6.81 -18.23 -7.22
CA ALA A 177 7.20 -17.93 -8.59
C ALA A 177 7.27 -19.20 -9.46
N GLN A 178 7.73 -20.32 -8.91
CA GLN A 178 7.73 -21.63 -9.59
C GLN A 178 6.30 -22.13 -9.83
N VAL A 179 5.39 -22.01 -8.84
CA VAL A 179 3.95 -22.33 -9.01
C VAL A 179 3.35 -21.52 -10.14
N PHE A 180 3.54 -20.20 -10.13
CA PHE A 180 3.03 -19.33 -11.19
C PHE A 180 3.60 -19.69 -12.57
N ALA A 181 4.89 -20.04 -12.63
CA ALA A 181 5.51 -20.50 -13.87
C ALA A 181 4.91 -21.84 -14.34
N ALA A 182 4.72 -22.80 -13.44
CA ALA A 182 4.11 -24.09 -13.74
C ALA A 182 2.65 -23.95 -14.21
N GLN A 183 1.85 -23.10 -13.55
CA GLN A 183 0.48 -22.77 -13.96
C GLN A 183 0.42 -22.19 -15.38
N ARG A 184 1.34 -21.30 -15.73
CA ARG A 184 1.40 -20.73 -17.09
C ARG A 184 1.80 -21.76 -18.14
N VAL A 185 2.67 -22.70 -17.79
CA VAL A 185 3.06 -23.79 -18.69
C VAL A 185 1.89 -24.76 -18.87
N SER A 186 1.20 -25.14 -17.79
CA SER A 186 0.05 -26.03 -17.86
C SER A 186 -1.10 -25.42 -18.66
N GLU A 187 -1.40 -24.14 -18.44
CA GLU A 187 -2.40 -23.40 -19.23
C GLU A 187 -2.02 -23.39 -20.72
N ARG A 188 -0.77 -23.03 -21.06
CA ARG A 188 -0.31 -23.01 -22.46
C ARG A 188 -0.39 -24.40 -23.12
N MET A 189 0.07 -25.45 -22.43
CA MET A 189 0.05 -26.81 -22.96
C MET A 189 -1.39 -27.35 -23.09
N ALA A 190 -2.29 -26.95 -22.18
CA ALA A 190 -3.71 -27.25 -22.27
C ALA A 190 -4.35 -26.54 -23.48
N GLU A 191 -4.10 -25.24 -23.69
CA GLU A 191 -4.58 -24.50 -24.86
C GLU A 191 -4.03 -25.07 -26.19
N GLU A 192 -2.79 -25.56 -26.20
CA GLU A 192 -2.19 -26.22 -27.37
C GLU A 192 -2.87 -27.56 -27.66
N LYS A 193 -3.13 -28.38 -26.64
CA LYS A 193 -3.86 -29.65 -26.75
C LYS A 193 -5.32 -29.43 -27.16
N GLU A 194 -6.00 -28.44 -26.58
CA GLU A 194 -7.36 -28.04 -27.00
C GLU A 194 -7.38 -27.49 -28.44
N GLY A 195 -6.32 -26.79 -28.84
CA GLY A 195 -6.17 -26.32 -30.20
C GLY A 195 -5.95 -27.45 -31.21
N GLU A 196 -5.26 -28.51 -30.80
CA GLU A 196 -5.00 -29.72 -31.59
C GLU A 196 -6.24 -30.60 -31.70
N GLU A 197 -6.97 -30.85 -30.61
CA GLU A 197 -8.22 -31.63 -30.65
C GLU A 197 -9.30 -30.91 -31.48
N VAL A 198 -9.39 -29.57 -31.41
CA VAL A 198 -10.31 -28.79 -32.24
C VAL A 198 -9.87 -28.79 -33.70
N ALA A 199 -8.54 -28.75 -33.96
CA ALA A 199 -8.03 -28.90 -35.32
C ALA A 199 -8.32 -30.30 -35.86
N GLU A 200 -8.13 -31.35 -35.06
CA GLU A 200 -8.42 -32.73 -35.43
C GLU A 200 -9.93 -32.94 -35.68
N SER A 201 -10.80 -32.38 -34.83
CA SER A 201 -12.26 -32.44 -35.02
C SER A 201 -12.73 -31.70 -36.28
N LEU A 202 -12.12 -30.55 -36.61
CA LEU A 202 -12.42 -29.80 -37.83
C LEU A 202 -11.92 -30.51 -39.10
N VAL A 203 -10.85 -31.31 -39.01
CA VAL A 203 -10.34 -32.11 -40.13
C VAL A 203 -11.24 -33.33 -40.40
N VAL A 204 -11.93 -33.85 -39.38
CA VAL A 204 -12.89 -34.96 -39.53
C VAL A 204 -14.23 -34.49 -40.15
N GLU A 205 -14.68 -33.26 -39.88
CA GLU A 205 -15.92 -32.73 -40.47
C GLU A 205 -15.75 -32.18 -41.90
N GLY A 206 -14.52 -31.97 -42.37
CA GLY A 206 -14.21 -31.46 -43.71
C GLY A 206 -14.24 -32.48 -44.87
N ALA A 207 -14.63 -33.74 -44.60
CA ALA A 207 -14.55 -34.83 -45.58
C ALA A 207 -15.86 -35.14 -46.33
N ALA A 208 -16.86 -34.25 -46.31
CA ALA A 208 -18.12 -34.47 -47.02
C ALA A 208 -18.79 -33.18 -47.52
N GLU A 209 -18.22 -32.50 -48.52
CA GLU A 209 -18.97 -31.89 -49.64
C GLU A 209 -18.04 -31.24 -50.68
N ASP A 210 -17.87 -31.95 -51.80
CA ASP A 210 -17.36 -31.44 -53.07
C ASP A 210 -18.43 -30.56 -53.76
N GLY A 211 -18.09 -29.31 -54.14
CA GLY A 211 -18.99 -28.54 -54.99
C GLY A 211 -18.72 -27.05 -55.25
N THR A 212 -17.78 -26.77 -56.15
CA THR A 212 -17.78 -25.64 -57.12
C THR A 212 -17.18 -24.27 -56.75
N SER A 213 -16.53 -23.72 -57.77
CA SER A 213 -15.50 -22.67 -57.83
C SER A 213 -15.98 -21.21 -57.84
N HIS A 214 -15.14 -20.28 -57.35
CA HIS A 214 -14.82 -19.07 -58.11
C HIS A 214 -13.43 -18.52 -57.76
N HIS A 215 -12.63 -18.24 -58.80
CA HIS A 215 -11.34 -17.56 -58.75
C HIS A 215 -11.54 -16.08 -58.38
N ASP A 216 -10.82 -15.59 -57.38
CA ASP A 216 -10.48 -14.17 -57.26
C ASP A 216 -9.06 -14.06 -56.69
N GLU A 217 -8.11 -13.67 -57.54
CA GLU A 217 -6.74 -13.36 -57.17
C GLU A 217 -6.70 -11.97 -56.52
N GLY A 218 -6.89 -11.94 -55.20
CA GLY A 218 -6.66 -10.78 -54.35
C GLY A 218 -5.53 -11.04 -53.36
N ASP A 219 -4.41 -10.33 -53.54
CA ASP A 219 -3.19 -10.31 -52.72
C ASP A 219 -3.51 -10.30 -51.20
N GLY A 220 -3.41 -11.49 -50.60
CA GLY A 220 -3.91 -11.77 -49.25
C GLY A 220 -2.79 -11.88 -48.23
N LYS A 221 -2.26 -10.74 -47.79
CA LYS A 221 -1.46 -10.68 -46.56
C LYS A 221 -2.41 -10.75 -45.34
N LYS A 222 -2.99 -11.93 -45.09
CA LYS A 222 -3.74 -12.25 -43.87
C LYS A 222 -2.75 -12.39 -42.71
N ASP A 223 -2.50 -11.27 -42.04
CA ASP A 223 -1.66 -11.23 -40.84
C ASP A 223 -2.22 -12.14 -39.74
N LYS A 224 -1.35 -12.97 -39.16
CA LYS A 224 -1.54 -13.90 -38.03
C LYS A 224 -2.12 -13.27 -36.74
N THR A 225 -2.43 -11.97 -36.76
CA THR A 225 -2.93 -11.19 -35.64
C THR A 225 -4.43 -11.37 -35.41
N THR A 226 -5.21 -11.68 -36.45
CA THR A 226 -6.67 -11.83 -36.34
C THR A 226 -7.07 -13.14 -35.67
N THR A 227 -6.43 -14.27 -36.01
CA THR A 227 -6.66 -15.59 -35.38
C THR A 227 -6.22 -15.62 -33.91
N LYS A 228 -5.18 -14.86 -33.54
CA LYS A 228 -4.77 -14.73 -32.13
C LYS A 228 -5.76 -13.90 -31.31
N LYS A 229 -6.38 -12.88 -31.93
CA LYS A 229 -7.39 -12.01 -31.31
C LYS A 229 -8.73 -12.74 -31.08
N THR A 230 -9.14 -13.62 -32.00
CA THR A 230 -10.37 -14.43 -31.83
C THR A 230 -10.19 -15.54 -30.79
N ARG A 231 -9.01 -16.18 -30.72
CA ARG A 231 -8.70 -17.17 -29.66
C ARG A 231 -8.66 -16.56 -28.26
N ALA A 232 -8.05 -15.39 -28.10
CA ALA A 232 -8.03 -14.68 -26.81
C ALA A 232 -9.43 -14.20 -26.36
N ALA A 233 -10.29 -13.82 -27.30
CA ALA A 233 -11.67 -13.46 -26.99
C ALA A 233 -12.53 -14.68 -26.60
N GLY A 234 -12.29 -15.84 -27.21
CA GLY A 234 -12.96 -17.10 -26.85
C GLY A 234 -12.51 -17.67 -25.50
N ALA A 235 -11.25 -17.47 -25.11
CA ALA A 235 -10.74 -17.83 -23.79
C ALA A 235 -11.36 -16.97 -22.66
N ALA A 236 -11.59 -15.68 -22.92
CA ALA A 236 -12.22 -14.75 -21.97
C ALA A 236 -13.76 -14.88 -21.87
N SER A 237 -14.37 -15.73 -22.70
CA SER A 237 -15.83 -15.98 -22.68
C SER A 237 -16.19 -17.38 -22.19
N ARG A 238 -15.21 -18.19 -21.80
CA ARG A 238 -15.45 -19.52 -21.21
C ARG A 238 -15.78 -19.35 -19.72
N PRO A 239 -16.75 -20.08 -19.17
CA PRO A 239 -17.04 -20.01 -17.74
C PRO A 239 -15.82 -20.50 -16.95
N LEU A 240 -15.48 -19.80 -15.87
CA LEU A 240 -14.30 -20.08 -15.04
C LEU A 240 -14.25 -21.54 -14.57
N LYS A 241 -15.42 -22.12 -14.28
CA LYS A 241 -15.56 -23.53 -13.84
C LYS A 241 -15.13 -24.57 -14.89
N SER A 242 -15.14 -24.23 -16.19
CA SER A 242 -14.67 -25.15 -17.23
C SER A 242 -13.15 -25.28 -17.28
N ILE A 243 -12.42 -24.35 -16.65
CA ILE A 243 -10.96 -24.37 -16.58
C ILE A 243 -10.54 -25.30 -15.44
N ASN A 244 -9.43 -26.02 -15.63
CA ASN A 244 -8.86 -26.89 -14.59
C ASN A 244 -8.50 -26.07 -13.32
N VAL A 245 -8.88 -26.59 -12.15
CA VAL A 245 -8.65 -25.97 -10.83
C VAL A 245 -7.19 -25.52 -10.64
N LEU A 246 -6.22 -26.29 -11.17
CA LEU A 246 -4.79 -26.04 -11.00
C LEU A 246 -4.33 -24.67 -11.52
N TRP A 247 -4.95 -24.13 -12.58
CA TRP A 247 -4.65 -22.81 -13.15
C TRP A 247 -5.88 -21.91 -13.32
N ARG A 248 -7.07 -22.34 -12.90
CA ARG A 248 -8.30 -21.53 -12.86
C ARG A 248 -8.10 -20.22 -12.09
N GLY A 249 -7.40 -20.25 -10.96
CA GLY A 249 -7.08 -19.05 -10.18
C GLY A 249 -6.27 -18.00 -10.96
N LEU A 250 -5.43 -18.45 -11.91
CA LEU A 250 -4.65 -17.55 -12.75
C LEU A 250 -5.52 -16.88 -13.82
N ALA A 251 -6.52 -17.60 -14.37
CA ALA A 251 -7.53 -17.03 -15.26
C ALA A 251 -8.43 -16.03 -14.51
N ARG A 252 -8.96 -16.43 -13.34
CA ARG A 252 -9.74 -15.55 -12.44
C ARG A 252 -8.99 -14.27 -12.09
N HIS A 253 -7.73 -14.36 -11.68
CA HIS A 253 -6.91 -13.19 -11.36
C HIS A 253 -6.70 -12.24 -12.57
N ARG A 254 -6.62 -12.77 -13.80
CA ARG A 254 -6.55 -11.92 -15.01
C ARG A 254 -7.87 -11.19 -15.26
N GLU A 255 -8.99 -11.88 -15.12
CA GLU A 255 -10.33 -11.32 -15.30
C GLU A 255 -10.67 -10.30 -14.22
N GLU A 256 -10.36 -10.58 -12.94
CA GLU A 256 -10.48 -9.61 -11.84
C GLU A 256 -9.64 -8.36 -12.09
N LYS A 257 -8.38 -8.52 -12.51
CA LYS A 257 -7.52 -7.39 -12.84
C LYS A 257 -8.05 -6.58 -14.02
N GLU A 258 -8.66 -7.24 -14.99
CA GLU A 258 -9.30 -6.57 -16.12
C GLU A 258 -10.59 -5.85 -15.69
N ARG A 259 -11.43 -6.46 -14.86
CA ARG A 259 -12.60 -5.84 -14.21
C ARG A 259 -12.18 -4.61 -13.43
N ASP A 260 -11.18 -4.72 -12.57
CA ASP A 260 -10.63 -3.61 -11.77
C ASP A 260 -10.09 -2.49 -12.65
N ARG A 261 -9.35 -2.82 -13.71
CA ARG A 261 -8.85 -1.82 -14.66
C ARG A 261 -10.00 -1.10 -15.35
N ARG A 262 -11.06 -1.83 -15.73
CA ARG A 262 -12.27 -1.27 -16.35
C ARG A 262 -13.10 -0.44 -15.37
N MET A 263 -13.25 -0.88 -14.12
CA MET A 263 -13.91 -0.11 -13.05
C MET A 263 -13.14 1.17 -12.72
N ARG A 264 -11.80 1.11 -12.64
CA ARG A 264 -10.97 2.32 -12.49
C ARG A 264 -11.14 3.26 -13.67
N TYR A 265 -11.15 2.73 -14.89
CA TYR A 265 -11.38 3.54 -16.08
C TYR A 265 -12.77 4.19 -16.06
N ASP A 266 -13.83 3.44 -15.75
CA ASP A 266 -15.20 3.98 -15.65
C ASP A 266 -15.32 5.02 -14.55
N LEU A 267 -14.69 4.79 -13.39
CA LEU A 267 -14.62 5.76 -12.31
C LEU A 267 -13.88 7.03 -12.74
N GLU A 268 -12.71 6.91 -13.37
CA GLU A 268 -11.94 8.05 -13.92
C GLU A 268 -12.75 8.83 -14.97
N GLN A 269 -13.48 8.13 -15.85
CA GLN A 269 -14.38 8.76 -16.82
C GLN A 269 -15.56 9.45 -16.13
N SER A 270 -16.18 8.83 -15.13
CA SER A 270 -17.27 9.43 -14.35
C SER A 270 -16.82 10.67 -13.57
N LEU A 271 -15.59 10.70 -13.04
CA LEU A 271 -15.03 11.86 -12.32
C LEU A 271 -14.73 13.04 -13.24
N SER A 272 -14.47 12.79 -14.52
CA SER A 272 -14.29 13.85 -15.53
C SER A 272 -15.60 14.49 -15.97
N ARG A 273 -16.75 13.89 -15.62
CA ARG A 273 -18.07 14.48 -15.89
C ARG A 273 -18.46 15.36 -14.71
N LEU A 274 -18.55 16.68 -14.96
CA LEU A 274 -19.27 17.58 -14.05
C LEU A 274 -20.70 17.03 -13.88
N PRO A 275 -21.38 17.26 -12.74
CA PRO A 275 -22.82 17.06 -12.64
C PRO A 275 -23.52 17.96 -13.65
N THR A 276 -23.70 17.48 -14.87
CA THR A 276 -24.38 18.21 -15.93
C THR A 276 -25.87 17.96 -15.80
N TYR A 277 -26.62 19.02 -16.08
CA TYR A 277 -28.06 19.01 -16.27
C TYR A 277 -28.49 17.76 -17.05
N GLU A 278 -29.37 16.95 -16.45
CA GLU A 278 -30.07 15.87 -17.14
C GLU A 278 -31.08 16.55 -18.06
N ASP A 279 -30.84 16.49 -19.36
CA ASP A 279 -31.74 17.04 -20.37
C ASP A 279 -32.70 15.91 -20.82
N ASP A 280 -33.99 16.11 -20.60
CA ASP A 280 -35.04 15.11 -20.87
C ASP A 280 -35.24 14.83 -22.37
N ASP A 281 -34.68 15.69 -23.24
CA ASP A 281 -34.74 15.57 -24.70
C ASP A 281 -33.54 14.79 -25.31
N GLU A 282 -32.65 14.20 -24.50
CA GLU A 282 -31.47 13.45 -25.00
C GLU A 282 -31.83 12.09 -25.62
N ASP A 283 -31.52 11.93 -26.92
CA ASP A 283 -31.73 10.68 -27.63
C ASP A 283 -30.70 9.58 -27.25
N ALA A 284 -30.93 8.35 -27.71
CA ALA A 284 -30.01 7.23 -27.44
C ALA A 284 -28.59 7.46 -27.99
N ASP A 285 -28.48 8.19 -29.10
CA ASP A 285 -27.22 8.54 -29.73
C ASP A 285 -26.48 9.62 -28.93
N ASP A 286 -27.21 10.63 -28.41
CA ASP A 286 -26.64 11.67 -27.54
C ASP A 286 -26.13 11.07 -26.22
N ARG A 287 -26.91 10.15 -25.62
CA ARG A 287 -26.48 9.41 -24.42
C ARG A 287 -25.25 8.55 -24.66
N THR A 288 -25.09 8.04 -25.88
CA THR A 288 -23.91 7.24 -26.28
C THR A 288 -22.70 8.15 -26.53
N ALA A 289 -22.88 9.28 -27.21
CA ALA A 289 -21.84 10.26 -27.49
C ALA A 289 -21.34 10.99 -26.23
N LEU A 290 -22.24 11.31 -25.30
CA LEU A 290 -21.92 11.84 -23.97
C LEU A 290 -21.44 10.75 -23.00
N GLY A 291 -21.55 9.49 -23.41
CA GLY A 291 -21.23 8.27 -22.66
C GLY A 291 -22.01 8.13 -21.34
N LYS A 292 -23.18 8.78 -21.23
CA LYS A 292 -24.14 8.65 -20.13
C LYS A 292 -24.80 7.27 -20.06
N LYS A 293 -24.56 6.41 -21.05
CA LYS A 293 -25.04 5.04 -21.06
C LYS A 293 -24.36 4.23 -19.95
N GLN A 294 -25.11 3.93 -18.89
CA GLN A 294 -24.71 2.98 -17.85
C GLN A 294 -24.43 1.63 -18.53
N VAL A 295 -23.17 1.22 -18.59
CA VAL A 295 -22.79 -0.08 -19.12
C VAL A 295 -23.08 -1.10 -18.03
N VAL A 296 -24.30 -1.65 -18.03
CA VAL A 296 -24.64 -2.83 -17.20
C VAL A 296 -23.79 -3.98 -17.71
N TYR A 297 -22.76 -4.34 -16.95
CA TYR A 297 -21.78 -5.34 -17.35
C TYR A 297 -22.33 -6.73 -17.04
N VAL A 298 -22.79 -7.43 -18.08
CA VAL A 298 -23.40 -8.78 -18.02
C VAL A 298 -22.36 -9.91 -17.80
N THR A 299 -21.08 -9.58 -17.62
CA THR A 299 -19.96 -10.54 -17.69
C THR A 299 -19.25 -10.76 -16.36
N ALA A 300 -19.95 -10.69 -15.22
CA ALA A 300 -19.32 -10.95 -13.91
C ALA A 300 -20.15 -11.81 -12.94
N GLU A 301 -21.24 -12.44 -13.38
CA GLU A 301 -21.94 -13.40 -12.50
C GLU A 301 -21.03 -14.57 -12.09
N ASP A 302 -20.14 -15.01 -13.00
CA ASP A 302 -19.20 -16.11 -12.73
C ASP A 302 -18.01 -15.72 -11.82
N LEU A 303 -17.60 -14.45 -11.81
CA LEU A 303 -16.48 -13.97 -10.97
C LEU A 303 -16.87 -13.84 -9.50
N ASP A 304 -18.13 -13.52 -9.25
CA ASP A 304 -18.69 -13.32 -7.92
C ASP A 304 -19.28 -14.63 -7.36
N GLU A 305 -19.28 -15.73 -8.14
CA GLU A 305 -19.67 -17.05 -7.68
C GLU A 305 -18.56 -17.70 -6.82
N GLU A 306 -18.92 -18.17 -5.63
CA GLU A 306 -17.99 -18.86 -4.72
C GLU A 306 -17.57 -20.21 -5.34
N ASP A 307 -16.26 -20.41 -5.50
CA ASP A 307 -15.66 -21.64 -6.05
C ASP A 307 -14.90 -22.38 -4.93
N PRO A 308 -15.58 -23.27 -4.18
CA PRO A 308 -14.97 -23.95 -3.03
C PRO A 308 -13.79 -24.84 -3.43
N GLU A 309 -13.79 -25.41 -4.64
CA GLU A 309 -12.68 -26.24 -5.12
C GLU A 309 -11.40 -25.42 -5.33
N LEU A 310 -11.56 -24.20 -5.85
CA LEU A 310 -10.45 -23.27 -6.03
C LEU A 310 -9.94 -22.73 -4.69
N ASP A 311 -10.85 -22.47 -3.75
CA ASP A 311 -10.48 -22.00 -2.40
C ASP A 311 -9.71 -23.09 -1.65
N GLU A 312 -10.20 -24.34 -1.66
CA GLU A 312 -9.46 -25.50 -1.13
C GLU A 312 -8.07 -25.61 -1.76
N PHE A 313 -7.96 -25.46 -3.08
CA PHE A 313 -6.65 -25.49 -3.76
C PHE A 313 -5.74 -24.32 -3.36
N ASN A 314 -6.29 -23.13 -3.16
CA ASN A 314 -5.55 -21.94 -2.75
C ASN A 314 -5.07 -22.01 -1.29
N GLU A 315 -5.79 -22.71 -0.42
CA GLU A 315 -5.43 -22.93 0.98
C GLU A 315 -4.25 -23.90 1.15
N LEU A 316 -3.96 -24.74 0.16
CA LEU A 316 -2.79 -25.63 0.20
C LEU A 316 -1.47 -24.85 0.27
N GLU A 317 -0.44 -25.50 0.83
CA GLU A 317 0.91 -24.97 0.81
C GLU A 317 1.44 -24.86 -0.62
N ASP A 318 2.20 -23.81 -0.92
CA ASP A 318 2.71 -23.55 -2.26
C ASP A 318 3.59 -24.68 -2.79
N ALA A 319 4.29 -25.40 -1.91
CA ALA A 319 5.06 -26.59 -2.25
C ALA A 319 4.15 -27.75 -2.73
N GLU A 320 2.98 -27.94 -2.11
CA GLU A 320 2.03 -28.98 -2.52
C GLU A 320 1.32 -28.60 -3.83
N LYS A 321 0.98 -27.33 -4.02
CA LYS A 321 0.46 -26.81 -5.29
C LYS A 321 1.44 -27.11 -6.44
N LEU A 322 2.73 -26.84 -6.22
CA LEU A 322 3.77 -27.12 -7.21
C LEU A 322 3.85 -28.61 -7.53
N ARG A 323 3.81 -29.49 -6.52
CA ARG A 323 3.83 -30.95 -6.73
C ARG A 323 2.65 -31.42 -7.57
N ARG A 324 1.42 -30.99 -7.25
CA ARG A 324 0.21 -31.33 -8.03
C ARG A 324 0.31 -30.87 -9.49
N LEU A 325 0.82 -29.65 -9.72
CA LEU A 325 1.06 -29.12 -11.07
C LEU A 325 2.10 -29.93 -11.85
N VAL A 326 3.22 -30.28 -11.22
CA VAL A 326 4.28 -31.08 -11.87
C VAL A 326 3.79 -32.50 -12.18
N GLU A 327 3.05 -33.13 -11.26
CA GLU A 327 2.45 -34.44 -11.51
C GLU A 327 1.45 -34.40 -12.67
N TYR A 328 0.61 -33.35 -12.73
CA TYR A 328 -0.30 -33.14 -13.84
C TYR A 328 0.44 -33.01 -15.18
N LEU A 329 1.48 -32.16 -15.24
CA LEU A 329 2.30 -31.97 -16.44
C LEU A 329 2.97 -33.27 -16.92
N ARG A 330 3.37 -34.15 -15.99
CA ARG A 330 3.94 -35.45 -16.34
C ARG A 330 2.90 -36.44 -16.84
N ARG A 331 1.77 -36.57 -16.15
CA ARG A 331 0.73 -37.55 -16.50
C ARG A 331 0.05 -37.20 -17.82
N GLU A 332 -0.27 -35.92 -18.02
CA GLU A 332 -1.11 -35.52 -19.15
C GLU A 332 -0.31 -35.05 -20.37
N HIS A 333 0.80 -34.37 -20.13
CA HIS A 333 1.61 -33.79 -21.20
C HIS A 333 2.98 -34.45 -21.35
N ARG A 334 3.30 -35.51 -20.59
CA ARG A 334 4.62 -36.16 -20.56
C ARG A 334 5.77 -35.16 -20.43
N TYR A 335 5.53 -34.05 -19.73
CA TYR A 335 6.44 -32.92 -19.65
C TYR A 335 7.09 -32.83 -18.28
N CYS A 336 8.42 -32.70 -18.26
CA CYS A 336 9.14 -32.39 -17.02
C CYS A 336 9.35 -30.89 -16.89
N PHE A 337 8.80 -30.30 -15.82
CA PHE A 337 8.98 -28.89 -15.48
C PHE A 337 10.44 -28.49 -15.25
N TRP A 338 11.24 -29.37 -14.64
CA TRP A 338 12.64 -29.11 -14.29
C TRP A 338 13.58 -29.27 -15.48
N CYS A 339 13.46 -30.37 -16.25
CA CYS A 339 14.23 -30.58 -17.48
C CYS A 339 13.78 -29.67 -18.63
N LYS A 340 12.55 -29.14 -18.56
CA LYS A 340 11.87 -28.36 -19.61
C LYS A 340 11.75 -29.10 -20.94
N TYR A 341 11.56 -30.42 -20.88
CA TYR A 341 11.48 -31.29 -22.04
C TYR A 341 10.21 -32.13 -22.01
N THR A 342 9.60 -32.30 -23.18
CA THR A 342 8.46 -33.18 -23.42
C THR A 342 8.99 -34.53 -23.86
N TYR A 343 8.71 -35.57 -23.08
CA TYR A 343 9.14 -36.93 -23.35
C TYR A 343 8.11 -37.65 -24.24
N PRO A 344 8.56 -38.54 -25.13
CA PRO A 344 7.66 -39.37 -25.92
C PRO A 344 7.02 -40.50 -25.10
N ASP A 345 7.70 -41.00 -24.06
CA ASP A 345 7.27 -42.14 -23.27
C ASP A 345 6.51 -41.73 -22.00
N ASP A 346 5.49 -42.53 -21.63
CA ASP A 346 4.63 -42.28 -20.47
C ASP A 346 5.38 -42.41 -19.13
N GLU A 347 6.43 -43.23 -19.09
CA GLU A 347 7.27 -43.45 -17.90
C GLU A 347 8.38 -42.39 -17.73
N LEU A 348 8.52 -41.45 -18.67
CA LEU A 348 9.58 -40.42 -18.69
C LEU A 348 10.97 -41.04 -18.46
N GLU A 349 11.32 -42.08 -19.23
CA GLU A 349 12.64 -42.73 -19.14
C GLU A 349 13.76 -41.70 -19.35
N GLY A 350 14.58 -41.49 -18.31
CA GLY A 350 15.68 -40.52 -18.30
C GLY A 350 15.40 -39.21 -17.55
N CYS A 351 14.23 -39.05 -16.91
CA CYS A 351 13.98 -37.95 -15.98
C CYS A 351 14.51 -38.32 -14.56
N PRO A 352 15.40 -37.51 -13.94
CA PRO A 352 16.03 -37.82 -12.65
C PRO A 352 15.08 -38.04 -11.46
N GLY A 353 13.92 -37.38 -11.46
CA GLY A 353 12.94 -37.48 -10.38
C GLY A 353 11.81 -36.50 -10.58
N VAL A 354 11.00 -36.20 -9.54
CA VAL A 354 9.84 -35.28 -9.61
C VAL A 354 10.13 -33.93 -8.95
N THR A 355 11.09 -33.89 -8.04
CA THR A 355 11.43 -32.73 -7.23
C THR A 355 12.55 -31.89 -7.85
N GLU A 356 12.69 -30.65 -7.40
CA GLU A 356 13.80 -29.78 -7.83
C GLU A 356 15.16 -30.41 -7.48
N GLU A 357 15.26 -30.99 -6.29
CA GLU A 357 16.48 -31.59 -5.73
C GLU A 357 17.02 -32.75 -6.57
N ASP A 358 16.14 -33.46 -7.28
CA ASP A 358 16.54 -34.56 -8.16
C ASP A 358 17.28 -34.06 -9.43
N HIS A 359 17.18 -32.76 -9.75
CA HIS A 359 17.67 -32.16 -10.99
C HIS A 359 18.78 -31.10 -10.79
N ASP A 360 19.18 -30.84 -9.54
CA ASP A 360 20.40 -30.07 -9.20
C ASP A 360 21.66 -30.92 -9.39
#